data_AF-A0A969CRS3-F1
#
_entry.id   AF-A0A969CRS3-F1
#
_cell.length_a   1.000
_cell.length_b   1.000
_cell.length_c   1.000
_cell.angle_alpha   90.00
_cell.angle_beta   90.00
_cell.angle_gamma   90.00
#
_symmetry.space_group_name_H-M   'P 1'
#
loop_
_entity.id
_entity.type
_entity.pdbx_description
1 polymer ?
#
loop_
_entity_poly.entity_id
_entity_poly.type
_entity_poly.pdbx_seq_one_letter_code
_entity_poly.pdbx_strand_id
1 'polypeptide(L)'
;MIDEAKPMDNSPEAISGSSEVEELKAEDAAVEIDFEEQNLQATSPDEAAANTTADYETGYEAEANTQSQSATAAQLADLERQVAALKAQLEDRTGQYVRIAADFENFRKRTSKQREEAEVQIKCSAISELLPVVDNFERARSQIKPVTEEEMAIHKSYQSVYKQLVECLKRVGVSPMRAEGQEFDPNLHEAVMRDAYS
;
A
#
# COMPACT_ATOMS: atom_id res chain seq x y z
N MET A 1 42.19 -37.00 47.82
CA MET A 1 41.10 -36.00 47.93
C MET A 1 41.27 -35.10 46.71
N ILE A 2 40.91 -35.58 45.52
CA ILE A 2 39.57 -35.49 44.90
C ILE A 2 39.04 -34.06 45.00
N ASP A 3 39.21 -33.28 43.95
CA ASP A 3 38.03 -32.79 43.24
C ASP A 3 38.34 -32.57 41.75
N GLU A 4 37.49 -33.15 40.92
CA GLU A 4 37.65 -33.37 39.49
C GLU A 4 36.74 -32.38 38.77
N ALA A 5 37.31 -31.30 38.23
CA ALA A 5 36.55 -30.25 37.56
C ALA A 5 36.06 -30.74 36.19
N LYS A 6 34.79 -31.17 36.14
CA LYS A 6 34.04 -31.47 34.92
C LYS A 6 33.68 -30.17 34.19
N PRO A 7 34.00 -30.01 32.89
CA PRO A 7 33.48 -28.89 32.12
C PRO A 7 32.00 -29.14 31.79
N MET A 8 31.13 -28.23 32.20
CA MET A 8 29.72 -28.23 31.79
C MET A 8 29.62 -27.80 30.34
N ASP A 9 29.30 -28.77 29.49
CA ASP A 9 28.73 -28.62 28.16
C ASP A 9 27.44 -27.80 28.26
N ASN A 10 27.41 -26.65 27.60
CA ASN A 10 26.17 -25.94 27.30
C ASN A 10 26.20 -25.55 25.81
N SER A 11 26.21 -26.57 24.96
CA SER A 11 25.84 -26.44 23.56
C SER A 11 24.42 -25.88 23.45
N PRO A 12 24.19 -24.73 22.77
CA PRO A 12 22.85 -24.34 22.41
C PRO A 12 22.34 -25.28 21.31
N GLU A 13 21.31 -26.05 21.64
CA GLU A 13 20.58 -26.90 20.71
C GLU A 13 20.16 -26.12 19.46
N ALA A 14 20.37 -26.78 18.32
CA ALA A 14 19.99 -26.29 17.02
C ALA A 14 18.46 -26.10 16.92
N ILE A 15 18.00 -24.86 16.77
CA ILE A 15 16.64 -24.59 16.26
C ILE A 15 16.73 -24.53 14.74
N SER A 16 16.62 -25.71 14.13
CA SER A 16 16.33 -25.90 12.72
C SER A 16 14.82 -25.96 12.52
N GLY A 17 14.28 -25.03 11.74
CA GLY A 17 13.11 -25.28 10.89
C GLY A 17 11.73 -25.00 11.47
N SER A 18 11.22 -23.80 11.22
CA SER A 18 9.91 -23.59 10.57
C SER A 18 9.72 -22.08 10.36
N SER A 19 10.03 -21.65 9.15
CA SER A 19 9.60 -20.37 8.61
C SER A 19 8.10 -20.48 8.29
N GLU A 20 7.25 -20.23 9.27
CA GLU A 20 5.86 -19.84 9.03
C GLU A 20 5.76 -18.34 9.25
N VAL A 21 5.95 -17.60 8.16
CA VAL A 21 5.58 -16.18 8.11
C VAL A 21 4.06 -16.18 8.03
N GLU A 22 3.42 -16.06 9.19
CA GLU A 22 1.97 -15.99 9.28
C GLU A 22 1.50 -14.69 8.62
N GLU A 23 0.95 -14.85 7.43
CA GLU A 23 0.41 -13.79 6.58
C GLU A 23 -0.80 -13.16 7.30
N LEU A 24 -0.59 -12.02 7.93
CA LEU A 24 -1.63 -11.23 8.58
C LEU A 24 -2.64 -10.76 7.51
N LYS A 25 -3.76 -11.48 7.40
CA LYS A 25 -4.90 -11.13 6.55
C LYS A 25 -5.45 -9.76 6.95
N ALA A 26 -5.46 -8.85 5.96
CA ALA A 26 -5.93 -7.48 6.09
C ALA A 26 -7.46 -7.38 6.03
N GLU A 27 -8.17 -7.96 7.02
CA GLU A 27 -9.65 -7.98 6.99
C GLU A 27 -10.33 -7.13 8.08
N ASP A 28 -9.62 -6.44 8.99
CA ASP A 28 -10.27 -5.81 10.16
C ASP A 28 -9.91 -4.33 10.47
N ALA A 29 -9.69 -3.50 9.45
CA ALA A 29 -9.37 -2.07 9.66
C ALA A 29 -10.25 -1.08 8.88
N ALA A 30 -11.52 -1.44 8.62
CA ALA A 30 -12.53 -0.47 8.21
C ALA A 30 -13.31 0.02 9.43
N VAL A 31 -12.67 0.85 10.27
CA VAL A 31 -13.42 1.69 11.21
C VAL A 31 -13.73 2.98 10.46
N GLU A 32 -14.89 3.01 9.79
CA GLU A 32 -15.52 4.28 9.39
C GLU A 32 -15.93 5.00 10.67
N ILE A 33 -15.14 6.01 11.08
CA ILE A 33 -15.56 6.96 12.11
C ILE A 33 -16.25 8.10 11.39
N ASP A 34 -17.56 7.99 11.26
CA ASP A 34 -18.43 9.08 10.83
C ASP A 34 -18.72 9.98 12.04
N PHE A 35 -18.35 11.26 11.96
CA PHE A 35 -18.50 12.23 13.05
C PHE A 35 -19.35 13.40 12.56
N GLU A 36 -20.64 13.14 12.37
CA GLU A 36 -21.63 14.19 12.15
C GLU A 36 -21.90 14.97 13.44
N GLU A 37 -21.88 16.30 13.28
CA GLU A 37 -21.95 17.34 14.29
C GLU A 37 -23.16 17.22 15.22
N GLN A 38 -22.91 17.13 16.54
CA GLN A 38 -23.94 17.40 17.55
C GLN A 38 -23.78 18.82 18.12
N ASN A 39 -24.57 19.71 17.52
CA ASN A 39 -24.90 21.05 18.01
C ASN A 39 -25.78 20.95 19.27
N LEU A 40 -25.23 21.31 20.44
CA LEU A 40 -25.99 21.44 21.68
C LEU A 40 -26.29 22.93 21.93
N GLN A 41 -27.50 23.30 21.54
CA GLN A 41 -28.12 24.60 21.75
C GLN A 41 -28.43 24.80 23.25
N ALA A 42 -27.81 25.80 23.87
CA ALA A 42 -28.13 26.20 25.24
C ALA A 42 -29.45 26.99 25.26
N THR A 43 -30.47 26.43 25.90
CA THR A 43 -31.74 27.13 26.19
C THR A 43 -31.61 27.91 27.50
N SER A 44 -31.69 29.23 27.43
CA SER A 44 -31.86 30.10 28.59
C SER A 44 -33.29 29.96 29.17
N PRO A 45 -33.47 29.90 30.50
CA PRO A 45 -34.78 30.16 31.11
C PRO A 45 -34.92 31.64 31.47
N ASP A 46 -36.02 32.19 30.96
CA ASP A 46 -36.59 33.51 31.20
C ASP A 46 -37.14 33.66 32.63
N GLU A 47 -37.30 34.91 33.04
CA GLU A 47 -37.60 35.46 34.36
C GLU A 47 -38.94 35.02 34.96
N ALA A 48 -38.99 34.93 36.29
CA ALA A 48 -40.23 35.16 37.05
C ALA A 48 -39.90 35.85 38.39
N ALA A 49 -40.16 37.16 38.42
CA ALA A 49 -40.08 38.00 39.61
C ALA A 49 -41.20 37.68 40.61
N ALA A 50 -40.85 37.63 41.90
CA ALA A 50 -41.77 37.93 42.99
C ALA A 50 -40.99 38.56 44.16
N ASN A 51 -41.16 39.86 44.32
CA ASN A 51 -40.61 40.68 45.39
C ASN A 51 -41.47 40.52 46.66
N THR A 52 -40.87 40.35 47.84
CA THR A 52 -41.47 40.79 49.11
C THR A 52 -40.37 41.16 50.11
N THR A 53 -40.46 42.40 50.54
CA THR A 53 -39.71 43.17 51.53
C THR A 53 -39.51 42.51 52.90
N ALA A 54 -38.33 42.67 53.51
CA ALA A 54 -38.18 43.25 54.86
C ALA A 54 -36.69 43.41 55.25
N ASP A 55 -36.33 44.68 55.43
CA ASP A 55 -35.22 45.31 56.14
C ASP A 55 -34.60 44.54 57.33
N TYR A 56 -33.29 44.21 57.32
CA TYR A 56 -32.31 44.47 58.42
C TYR A 56 -30.90 43.91 58.11
N GLU A 57 -29.87 44.71 58.43
CA GLU A 57 -28.44 44.36 58.63
C GLU A 57 -27.76 43.42 57.61
N THR A 58 -26.99 43.95 56.64
CA THR A 58 -25.84 43.20 56.06
C THR A 58 -24.92 44.05 55.18
N GLY A 59 -23.95 44.71 55.81
CA GLY A 59 -22.83 45.35 55.11
C GLY A 59 -21.71 44.37 54.70
N TYR A 60 -21.74 43.12 55.19
CA TYR A 60 -20.63 42.15 55.05
C TYR A 60 -20.92 40.97 54.09
N GLU A 61 -22.18 40.68 53.76
CA GLU A 61 -22.53 39.54 52.88
C GLU A 61 -22.46 39.88 51.39
N ALA A 62 -22.66 41.15 51.01
CA ALA A 62 -22.57 41.59 49.61
C ALA A 62 -21.13 41.52 49.06
N GLU A 63 -20.12 41.84 49.87
CA GLU A 63 -18.70 41.79 49.47
C GLU A 63 -18.19 40.35 49.36
N ALA A 64 -18.57 39.46 50.29
CA ALA A 64 -18.21 38.05 50.25
C ALA A 64 -18.84 37.30 49.06
N ASN A 65 -20.09 37.61 48.70
CA ASN A 65 -20.76 37.04 47.53
C ASN A 65 -20.15 37.54 46.21
N THR A 66 -19.80 38.82 46.13
CA THR A 66 -19.15 39.41 44.96
C THR A 66 -17.74 38.84 44.73
N GLN A 67 -16.99 38.56 45.80
CA GLN A 67 -15.64 37.98 45.74
C GLN A 67 -15.65 36.50 45.38
N SER A 68 -16.66 35.75 45.83
CA SER A 68 -16.87 34.34 45.48
C SER A 68 -17.33 34.18 44.02
N GLN A 69 -18.18 35.08 43.52
CA GLN A 69 -18.60 35.15 42.11
C GLN A 69 -17.46 35.56 41.17
N SER A 70 -16.57 36.46 41.58
CA SER A 70 -15.41 36.84 40.75
C SER A 70 -14.35 35.73 40.67
N ALA A 71 -14.17 34.96 41.75
CA ALA A 71 -13.27 33.81 41.77
C ALA A 71 -13.79 32.66 40.89
N THR A 72 -15.10 32.40 40.90
CA THR A 72 -15.71 31.40 40.00
C THR A 72 -15.70 31.85 38.54
N ALA A 73 -15.92 33.13 38.26
CA ALA A 73 -15.81 33.69 36.91
C ALA A 73 -14.37 33.59 36.35
N ALA A 74 -13.36 33.82 37.19
CA ALA A 74 -11.96 33.67 36.80
C ALA A 74 -11.58 32.20 36.51
N GLN A 75 -12.10 31.24 37.28
CA GLN A 75 -11.90 29.82 37.03
C GLN A 75 -12.60 29.34 35.75
N LEU A 76 -13.81 29.83 35.49
CA LEU A 76 -14.53 29.56 34.24
C LEU A 76 -13.76 30.06 33.02
N ALA A 77 -13.25 31.30 33.08
CA ALA A 77 -12.46 31.88 31.99
C ALA A 77 -11.14 31.12 31.74
N ASP A 78 -10.47 30.63 32.79
CA ASP A 78 -9.27 29.80 32.64
C ASP A 78 -9.61 28.44 32.03
N LEU A 79 -10.71 27.82 32.46
CA LEU A 79 -11.17 26.53 31.92
C LEU A 79 -11.58 26.65 30.45
N GLU A 80 -12.28 27.72 30.07
CA GLU A 80 -12.62 28.04 28.68
C GLU A 80 -11.36 28.22 27.82
N ARG A 81 -10.34 28.89 28.36
CA ARG A 81 -9.05 29.05 27.68
C ARG A 81 -8.33 27.72 27.49
N GLN A 82 -8.34 26.84 28.49
CA GLN A 82 -7.77 25.49 28.40
C GLN A 82 -8.52 24.64 27.37
N VAL A 83 -9.86 24.67 27.38
CA VAL A 83 -10.69 23.96 26.40
C VAL A 83 -10.42 24.46 24.98
N ALA A 84 -10.30 25.78 24.78
CA ALA A 84 -9.96 26.35 23.48
C ALA A 84 -8.57 25.91 23.01
N ALA A 85 -7.57 25.90 23.90
CA ALA A 85 -6.23 25.43 23.60
C ALA A 85 -6.19 23.94 23.24
N LEU A 86 -6.91 23.10 23.98
CA LEU A 86 -7.02 21.66 23.70
C LEU A 86 -7.74 21.39 22.38
N LYS A 87 -8.81 22.13 22.07
CA LYS A 87 -9.52 22.02 20.77
C LYS A 87 -8.60 22.38 19.60
N ALA A 88 -7.83 23.46 19.72
CA ALA A 88 -6.87 23.85 18.69
C ALA A 88 -5.77 22.77 18.50
N GLN A 89 -5.24 22.21 19.59
CA GLN A 89 -4.27 21.12 19.49
C GLN A 89 -4.87 19.85 18.87
N LEU A 90 -6.12 19.54 19.18
CA LEU A 90 -6.82 18.40 18.59
C LEU A 90 -6.99 18.62 17.08
N GLU A 91 -7.45 19.79 16.66
CA GLU A 91 -7.61 20.14 15.24
C GLU A 91 -6.28 20.07 14.48
N ASP A 92 -5.20 20.63 15.05
CA ASP A 92 -3.85 20.55 14.49
C ASP A 92 -3.37 19.10 14.33
N ARG A 93 -3.66 18.24 15.31
CA ARG A 93 -3.27 16.82 15.27
C ARG A 93 -4.11 16.06 14.28
N THR A 94 -5.42 16.27 14.25
CA THR A 94 -6.32 15.67 13.26
C THR A 94 -5.93 16.05 11.85
N GLY A 95 -5.59 17.32 11.60
CA GLY A 95 -5.08 17.76 10.30
C GLY A 95 -3.78 17.06 9.89
N GLN A 96 -2.85 16.86 10.83
CA GLN A 96 -1.63 16.08 10.60
C GLN A 96 -1.95 14.62 10.28
N TYR A 97 -2.87 13.99 11.01
CA TYR A 97 -3.27 12.60 10.78
C TYR A 97 -3.91 12.41 9.41
N VAL A 98 -4.84 13.30 9.01
CA VAL A 98 -5.48 13.25 7.68
C VAL A 98 -4.44 13.37 6.57
N ARG A 99 -3.47 14.27 6.72
CA ARG A 99 -2.39 14.43 5.74
C ARG A 99 -1.50 13.19 5.65
N ILE A 100 -1.09 12.63 6.78
CA ILE A 100 -0.27 11.40 6.82
C ILE A 100 -1.04 10.23 6.21
N ALA A 101 -2.34 10.11 6.49
CA ALA A 101 -3.19 9.08 5.90
C ALA A 101 -3.26 9.22 4.37
N ALA A 102 -3.41 10.45 3.86
CA ALA A 102 -3.39 10.72 2.42
C ALA A 102 -2.02 10.40 1.79
N ASP A 103 -0.92 10.79 2.43
CA ASP A 103 0.43 10.48 1.97
C ASP A 103 0.69 8.96 1.95
N PHE A 104 0.17 8.24 2.94
CA PHE A 104 0.27 6.77 3.01
C PHE A 104 -0.53 6.09 1.89
N GLU A 105 -1.75 6.53 1.62
CA GLU A 105 -2.55 5.97 0.52
C GLU A 105 -1.89 6.24 -0.84
N ASN A 106 -1.34 7.44 -1.03
CA ASN A 106 -0.54 7.76 -2.22
C ASN A 106 0.70 6.87 -2.34
N PHE A 107 1.42 6.64 -1.24
CA PHE A 107 2.57 5.74 -1.20
C PHE A 107 2.17 4.30 -1.55
N ARG A 108 1.07 3.78 -0.99
CA ARG A 108 0.56 2.43 -1.25
C ARG A 108 0.23 2.25 -2.73
N LYS A 109 -0.54 3.19 -3.30
CA LYS A 109 -0.90 3.19 -4.72
C LYS A 109 0.33 3.25 -5.62
N ARG A 110 1.29 4.12 -5.31
CA ARG A 110 2.54 4.24 -6.05
C ARG A 110 3.36 2.94 -5.97
N THR A 111 3.45 2.35 -4.80
CA THR A 111 4.24 1.13 -4.57
C THR A 111 3.63 -0.06 -5.32
N SER A 112 2.29 -0.21 -5.32
CA SER A 112 1.61 -1.24 -6.12
C SER A 112 1.96 -1.10 -7.60
N LYS A 113 1.82 0.11 -8.15
CA LYS A 113 2.13 0.38 -9.54
C LYS A 113 3.60 0.09 -9.89
N GLN A 114 4.53 0.52 -9.04
CA GLN A 114 5.96 0.26 -9.26
C GLN A 114 6.28 -1.23 -9.21
N ARG A 115 5.61 -1.99 -8.32
CA ARG A 115 5.76 -3.44 -8.25
C ARG A 115 5.25 -4.11 -9.54
N GLU A 116 4.07 -3.72 -10.00
CA GLU A 116 3.50 -4.24 -11.25
C GLU A 116 4.42 -3.95 -12.45
N GLU A 117 4.93 -2.72 -12.56
CA GLU A 117 5.89 -2.32 -13.60
C GLU A 117 7.18 -3.13 -13.52
N ALA A 118 7.73 -3.32 -12.32
CA ALA A 118 8.93 -4.14 -12.11
C ALA A 118 8.71 -5.60 -12.49
N GLU A 119 7.56 -6.18 -12.15
CA GLU A 119 7.20 -7.55 -12.53
C GLU A 119 7.13 -7.71 -14.05
N VAL A 120 6.57 -6.74 -14.77
CA VAL A 120 6.55 -6.73 -16.25
C VAL A 120 7.98 -6.60 -16.79
N GLN A 121 8.78 -5.67 -16.27
CA GLN A 121 10.14 -5.45 -16.75
C GLN A 121 11.04 -6.68 -16.54
N ILE A 122 10.93 -7.36 -15.40
CA ILE A 122 11.66 -8.61 -15.12
C ILE A 122 11.24 -9.71 -16.10
N LYS A 123 9.94 -9.89 -16.34
CA LYS A 123 9.44 -10.85 -17.34
C LYS A 123 9.97 -10.55 -18.73
N CYS A 124 9.94 -9.28 -19.15
CA CYS A 124 10.48 -8.85 -20.44
C CYS A 124 11.98 -9.16 -20.55
N SER A 125 12.78 -8.81 -19.54
CA SER A 125 14.22 -9.08 -19.55
C SER A 125 14.54 -10.57 -19.67
N ALA A 126 13.88 -11.41 -18.87
CA ALA A 126 14.10 -12.85 -18.89
C ALA A 126 13.71 -13.49 -20.23
N ILE A 127 12.61 -13.03 -20.84
CA ILE A 127 12.17 -13.55 -22.14
C ILE A 127 13.07 -13.05 -23.27
N SER A 128 13.56 -11.81 -23.21
CA SER A 128 14.49 -11.25 -24.19
C SER A 128 15.79 -12.07 -24.28
N GLU A 129 16.30 -12.57 -23.16
CA GLU A 129 17.47 -13.49 -23.15
C GLU A 129 17.16 -14.85 -23.79
N LEU A 130 15.90 -15.27 -23.79
CA LEU A 130 15.44 -16.52 -24.41
C LEU A 130 15.17 -16.37 -25.91
N LEU A 131 14.87 -15.17 -26.41
CA LEU A 131 14.55 -14.92 -27.84
C LEU A 131 15.63 -15.45 -28.81
N PRO A 132 16.95 -15.26 -28.58
CA PRO A 132 17.97 -15.82 -29.46
C PRO A 132 17.90 -17.35 -29.58
N VAL A 133 17.46 -18.04 -28.52
CA VAL A 133 17.24 -19.48 -28.54
C VAL A 133 16.06 -19.80 -29.45
N VAL A 134 14.94 -19.08 -29.33
CA VAL A 134 13.78 -19.23 -30.22
C VAL A 134 14.18 -18.99 -31.68
N ASP A 135 14.98 -17.96 -31.96
CA ASP A 135 15.49 -17.66 -33.31
C ASP A 135 16.37 -18.79 -33.84
N ASN A 136 17.21 -19.41 -32.99
CA ASN A 136 17.98 -20.59 -33.35
C ASN A 136 17.09 -21.78 -33.70
N PHE A 137 15.97 -21.98 -33.00
CA PHE A 137 14.97 -22.97 -33.37
C PHE A 137 14.38 -22.63 -34.75
N GLU A 138 13.94 -21.40 -34.99
CA GLU A 138 13.38 -21.04 -36.29
C GLU A 138 14.39 -21.21 -37.44
N ARG A 139 15.65 -20.84 -37.22
CA ARG A 139 16.74 -21.08 -38.17
C ARG A 139 16.94 -22.58 -38.41
N ALA A 140 17.02 -23.40 -37.37
CA ALA A 140 17.15 -24.85 -37.50
C ALA A 140 15.97 -25.45 -38.29
N ARG A 141 14.74 -25.02 -38.01
CA ARG A 141 13.53 -25.45 -38.74
C ARG A 141 13.64 -25.20 -40.25
N SER A 142 14.19 -24.06 -40.66
CA SER A 142 14.37 -23.71 -42.08
C SER A 142 15.45 -24.55 -42.79
N GLN A 143 16.40 -25.10 -42.02
CA GLN A 143 17.54 -25.86 -42.54
C GLN A 143 17.30 -27.37 -42.56
N ILE A 144 16.42 -27.89 -41.70
CA ILE A 144 16.06 -29.31 -41.65
C ILE A 144 15.27 -29.68 -42.92
N LYS A 145 15.88 -30.51 -43.77
CA LYS A 145 15.25 -31.11 -44.95
C LYS A 145 15.29 -32.64 -44.80
N PRO A 146 14.26 -33.24 -44.18
CA PRO A 146 14.25 -34.68 -43.96
C PRO A 146 14.07 -35.41 -45.30
N VAL A 147 14.91 -36.42 -45.55
CA VAL A 147 14.91 -37.26 -46.76
C VAL A 147 14.45 -38.67 -46.43
N THR A 148 14.77 -39.17 -45.23
CA THR A 148 14.38 -40.52 -44.76
C THR A 148 13.16 -40.50 -43.84
N GLU A 149 12.50 -41.66 -43.68
CA GLU A 149 11.33 -41.80 -42.81
C GLU A 149 11.69 -41.59 -41.31
N GLU A 150 12.88 -42.01 -40.90
CA GLU A 150 13.42 -41.75 -39.55
C GLU A 150 13.66 -40.25 -39.32
N GLU A 151 14.23 -39.54 -40.30
CA GLU A 151 14.41 -38.08 -40.24
C GLU A 151 13.08 -37.34 -40.19
N MET A 152 12.05 -37.82 -40.89
CA MET A 152 10.70 -37.26 -40.81
C MET A 152 10.10 -37.40 -39.41
N ALA A 153 10.31 -38.54 -38.74
CA ALA A 153 9.86 -38.76 -37.36
C ALA A 153 10.53 -37.78 -36.39
N ILE A 154 11.83 -37.54 -36.54
CA ILE A 154 12.60 -36.55 -35.75
C ILE A 154 12.12 -35.12 -36.05
N HIS A 155 11.87 -34.77 -37.32
CA HIS A 155 11.35 -33.46 -37.68
C HIS A 155 9.96 -33.20 -37.07
N LYS A 156 9.09 -34.23 -36.99
CA LYS A 156 7.78 -34.13 -36.36
C LYS A 156 7.88 -33.92 -34.85
N SER A 157 8.79 -34.61 -34.16
CA SER A 157 9.00 -34.41 -32.72
C SER A 157 9.57 -33.01 -32.44
N TYR A 158 10.51 -32.55 -33.26
CA TYR A 158 11.04 -31.20 -33.23
C TYR A 158 9.95 -30.12 -33.36
N GLN A 159 9.06 -30.24 -34.37
CA GLN A 159 7.95 -29.32 -34.56
C GLN A 159 6.99 -29.30 -33.36
N SER A 160 6.76 -30.47 -32.72
CA SER A 160 5.94 -30.58 -31.53
C SER A 160 6.53 -29.78 -30.35
N VAL A 161 7.84 -29.92 -30.10
CA VAL A 161 8.54 -29.19 -29.04
C VAL A 161 8.52 -27.68 -29.30
N TYR A 162 8.77 -27.24 -30.54
CA TYR A 162 8.67 -25.82 -30.90
C TYR A 162 7.25 -25.27 -30.70
N LYS A 163 6.21 -26.03 -31.07
CA LYS A 163 4.81 -25.62 -30.82
C LYS A 163 4.53 -25.45 -29.32
N GLN A 164 5.00 -26.37 -28.48
CA GLN A 164 4.88 -26.27 -27.03
C GLN A 164 5.61 -25.04 -26.48
N LEU A 165 6.82 -24.74 -26.98
CA LEU A 165 7.57 -23.54 -26.60
C LEU A 165 6.78 -22.26 -26.91
N VAL A 166 6.22 -22.14 -28.13
CA VAL A 166 5.39 -20.99 -28.51
C VAL A 166 4.14 -20.88 -27.64
N GLU A 167 3.51 -22.01 -27.29
CA GLU A 167 2.35 -22.03 -26.39
C GLU A 167 2.71 -21.63 -24.95
N CYS A 168 3.90 -22.00 -24.46
CA CYS A 168 4.44 -21.50 -23.19
C CYS A 168 4.61 -19.98 -23.21
N LEU A 169 5.23 -19.41 -24.27
CA LEU A 169 5.41 -17.97 -24.39
C LEU A 169 4.06 -17.22 -24.42
N LYS A 170 3.07 -17.74 -25.15
CA LYS A 170 1.71 -17.18 -25.18
C LYS A 170 1.04 -17.15 -23.82
N ARG A 171 1.23 -18.19 -22.99
CA ARG A 171 0.69 -18.22 -21.62
C ARG A 171 1.30 -17.15 -20.71
N VAL A 172 2.53 -16.74 -20.99
CA VAL A 172 3.20 -15.63 -20.27
C VAL A 172 2.82 -14.26 -20.86
N GLY A 173 1.96 -14.22 -21.88
CA GLY A 173 1.49 -12.99 -22.53
C GLY A 173 2.35 -12.54 -23.71
N VAL A 174 3.31 -13.35 -24.15
CA VAL A 174 4.19 -13.02 -25.28
C VAL A 174 3.71 -13.69 -26.54
N SER A 175 3.49 -12.90 -27.58
CA SER A 175 3.10 -13.38 -28.91
C SER A 175 4.04 -12.82 -29.98
N PRO A 176 4.35 -13.62 -31.01
CA PRO A 176 5.17 -13.13 -32.12
C PRO A 176 4.44 -12.01 -32.86
N MET A 177 5.16 -10.92 -33.11
CA MET A 177 4.67 -9.79 -33.91
C MET A 177 4.87 -10.13 -35.39
N ARG A 178 3.79 -10.17 -36.18
CA ARG A 178 3.89 -10.34 -37.63
C ARG A 178 4.00 -8.96 -38.30
N ALA A 179 5.22 -8.54 -38.59
CA ALA A 179 5.48 -7.26 -39.27
C ALA A 179 5.33 -7.34 -40.80
N GLU A 180 5.35 -8.55 -41.38
CA GLU A 180 5.20 -8.73 -42.83
C GLU A 180 3.80 -8.25 -43.31
N GLY A 181 3.79 -7.20 -44.12
CA GLY A 181 2.57 -6.64 -44.72
C GLY A 181 1.80 -5.63 -43.85
N GLN A 182 2.30 -5.26 -42.67
CA GLN A 182 1.72 -4.19 -41.86
C GLN A 182 2.42 -2.85 -42.09
N GLU A 183 1.74 -1.73 -41.84
CA GLU A 183 2.38 -0.41 -41.86
C GLU A 183 3.50 -0.35 -40.82
N PHE A 184 4.60 0.29 -41.18
CA PHE A 184 5.75 0.41 -40.31
C PHE A 184 5.48 1.41 -39.17
N ASP A 185 5.48 0.94 -37.92
CA ASP A 185 5.40 1.79 -36.72
C ASP A 185 6.78 1.88 -36.05
N PRO A 186 7.42 3.07 -35.99
CA PRO A 186 8.71 3.27 -35.32
C PRO A 186 8.73 2.89 -33.82
N ASN A 187 7.58 2.81 -33.15
CA ASN A 187 7.51 2.39 -31.74
C ASN A 187 7.57 0.86 -31.58
N LEU A 188 7.26 0.10 -32.63
CA LEU A 188 7.12 -1.36 -32.60
C LEU A 188 8.11 -2.07 -33.52
N HIS A 189 8.59 -1.40 -34.57
CA HIS A 189 9.45 -1.97 -35.59
C HIS A 189 10.81 -1.27 -35.62
N GLU A 190 11.89 -2.05 -35.60
CA GLU A 190 13.24 -1.56 -35.87
C GLU A 190 13.56 -1.71 -37.36
N ALA A 191 13.84 -0.59 -38.05
CA ALA A 191 14.19 -0.61 -39.46
C ALA A 191 15.68 -0.94 -39.64
N VAL A 192 15.99 -2.15 -40.10
CA VAL A 192 17.38 -2.61 -40.29
C VAL A 192 17.87 -2.41 -41.74
N MET A 193 16.98 -2.53 -42.74
CA MET A 193 17.25 -2.25 -44.16
C MET A 193 16.01 -1.67 -44.83
N ARG A 194 16.19 -0.73 -45.77
CA ARG A 194 15.12 -0.33 -46.69
C ARG A 194 15.23 -1.19 -47.93
N ASP A 195 14.16 -1.90 -48.27
CA ASP A 195 14.03 -2.48 -49.60
C ASP A 195 13.87 -1.32 -50.60
N ALA A 196 14.99 -0.95 -51.25
CA ALA A 196 14.94 -0.10 -52.41
C ALA A 196 14.47 -0.96 -53.58
N TYR A 197 13.14 -1.07 -53.78
CA TYR A 197 12.45 -1.21 -55.08
C TYR A 197 10.97 -1.59 -54.85
N SER A 198 10.07 -0.60 -54.93
CA SER A 198 8.91 -0.59 -55.85
C SER A 198 8.38 0.83 -55.96
#